data_AF-A0A946B1T0-F1
#
_entry.id   AF-A0A946B1T0-F1
#
_cell.length_a   1.000
_cell.length_b   1.000
_cell.length_c   1.000
_cell.angle_alpha   90.00
_cell.angle_beta   90.00
_cell.angle_gamma   90.00
#
_symmetry.space_group_name_H-M   'P 1'
#
loop_
_entity.id
_entity.type
_entity.pdbx_description
1 polymer ?
#
loop_
_entity_poly.entity_id
_entity_poly.type
_entity_poly.pdbx_seq_one_letter_code
_entity_poly.pdbx_strand_id
1 'polypeptide(L)' 'MMTVEIFTDGACSGNPGPGGWGAILRYGDAEKELSGG' A
#
# COMPACT_ATOMS: atom_id res chain seq x y z
N MET A 1 -6.20 23.32 1.34
CA MET A 1 -5.93 22.34 0.27
C MET A 1 -6.19 20.96 0.84
N MET A 2 -6.80 20.06 0.06
CA MET A 2 -6.91 18.65 0.47
C MET A 2 -5.61 17.93 0.12
N THR A 3 -5.05 17.19 1.07
CA THR A 3 -3.81 16.41 0.91
C THR A 3 -4.16 14.99 0.53
N VAL A 4 -3.43 14.41 -0.42
CA VAL A 4 -3.48 12.96 -0.66
C VAL A 4 -2.45 12.32 0.26
N GLU A 5 -2.89 11.42 1.14
CA GLU A 5 -2.02 10.60 1.97
C GLU A 5 -1.84 9.23 1.32
N ILE A 6 -0.60 8.75 1.31
CA ILE A 6 -0.27 7.43 0.77
C ILE A 6 0.52 6.66 1.83
N PHE A 7 0.00 5.51 2.22
CA PHE A 7 0.67 4.56 3.12
C PHE A 7 1.07 3.34 2.29
N THR A 8 2.29 2.84 2.46
CA THR A 8 2.81 1.72 1.68
C THR A 8 3.52 0.73 2.58
N ASP A 9 3.32 -0.55 2.33
CA ASP A 9 4.07 -1.63 2.98
C ASP A 9 4.40 -2.74 1.98
N GLY A 10 5.47 -3.48 2.25
CA GLY A 10 5.92 -4.59 1.43
C GLY A 10 6.70 -5.62 2.24
N ALA A 11 6.44 -6.89 1.97
CA ALA A 11 7.08 -8.01 2.66
C ALA A 11 7.40 -9.15 1.69
N CYS A 12 8.42 -9.95 2.04
CA CYS A 12 8.82 -11.15 1.29
C CYS A 12 8.95 -12.36 2.20
N SER A 13 8.55 -13.54 1.71
CA SER A 13 8.70 -14.82 2.40
C SER A 13 10.08 -15.45 2.14
N GLY A 14 11.15 -14.83 2.66
CA GLY A 14 12.53 -15.33 2.57
C GLY A 14 13.45 -14.48 1.67
N ASN A 15 14.63 -15.03 1.33
CA ASN A 15 15.64 -14.37 0.48
C ASN A 15 16.36 -15.38 -0.47
N PRO A 16 15.84 -15.64 -1.70
CA PRO A 16 14.63 -15.06 -2.28
C PRO A 16 13.36 -15.79 -1.81
N GLY A 17 12.21 -15.15 -1.97
CA GLY A 17 10.91 -15.77 -1.77
C GLY A 17 9.77 -14.93 -2.36
N PRO A 18 8.55 -15.49 -2.43
CA PRO A 18 7.37 -14.75 -2.88
C PRO A 18 7.19 -13.46 -2.08
N GLY A 19 6.97 -12.35 -2.77
CA GLY A 19 6.78 -11.03 -2.17
C GLY A 19 5.37 -10.51 -2.39
N GLY A 20 4.95 -9.60 -1.53
CA GLY A 20 3.69 -8.88 -1.65
C GLY A 20 3.84 -7.44 -1.20
N TRP A 21 2.91 -6.60 -1.65
CA TRP A 21 2.85 -5.19 -1.32
C TRP A 21 1.40 -4.74 -1.12
N GLY A 22 1.25 -3.68 -0.33
CA GLY A 22 -0.02 -3.01 -0.09
C GLY A 22 0.16 -1.50 -0.09
N ALA A 23 -0.87 -0.78 -0.52
CA ALA A 23 -0.93 0.66 -0.41
C ALA A 23 -2.34 1.14 -0.04
N ILE A 24 -2.41 2.19 0.77
CA ILE A 24 -3.65 2.90 1.09
C ILE A 24 -3.52 4.33 0.58
N LEU A 25 -4.47 4.75 -0.23
CA LEU A 25 -4.62 6.14 -0.68
C LEU A 25 -5.79 6.76 0.06
N ARG A 26 -5.56 7.87 0.76
CA ARG A 26 -6.60 8.65 1.44
C ARG A 26 -6.67 10.07 0.91
N TYR A 27 -7.88 10.54 0.64
CA TYR A 27 -8.15 11.91 0.21
C TYR A 27 -9.47 12.39 0.82
N GLY A 28 -9.38 13.19 1.89
CA GLY A 28 -10.54 13.52 2.71
C GLY A 28 -11.14 12.25 3.31
N ASP A 29 -12.44 12.05 3.15
CA ASP A 29 -13.16 10.86 3.63
C ASP A 29 -13.09 9.66 2.67
N ALA A 30 -12.47 9.83 1.48
CA ALA A 30 -12.30 8.75 0.52
C ALA A 30 -11.03 7.96 0.83
N GLU A 31 -11.15 6.63 0.89
CA GLU A 31 -10.04 5.71 1.06
C GLU A 31 -10.07 4.63 -0.03
N LYS A 32 -8.89 4.24 -0.53
CA LYS A 32 -8.73 3.16 -1.49
C LYS A 32 -7.53 2.30 -1.13
N GLU A 33 -7.77 1.01 -1.02
CA GLU A 33 -6.74 -0.01 -0.85
C GLU A 33 -6.28 -0.58 -2.20
N LEU A 34 -4.98 -0.82 -2.32
CA LEU A 34 -4.33 -1.49 -3.44
C LEU A 34 -3.41 -2.59 -2.89
N SER A 35 -3.27 -3.70 -3.60
CA SER A 35 -2.33 -4.76 -3.27
C SER A 35 -1.87 -5.53 -4.51
N GLY A 36 -0.76 -6.23 -4.38
CA GLY A 36 -0.24 -7.13 -5.40
C GLY A 36 0.95 -7.95 -4.91
N GLY A 37 1.33 -8.96 -5.70
CA GLY A 37 2.34 -9.96 -5.30
C GLY A 37 1.84 -11.38 -5.51
#